data_AF-A0A2V6UY78-F1
#
_entry.id   AF-A0A2V6UY78-F1
#
_cell.length_a   1.000
_cell.length_b   1.000
_cell.length_c   1.000
_cell.angle_alpha   90.00
_cell.angle_beta   90.00
_cell.angle_gamma   90.00
#
_symmetry.space_group_name_H-M   'P 1'
#
loop_
_entity.id
_entity.type
_entity.pdbx_description
1 polymer ?
#
loop_
_entity_poly.entity_id
_entity_poly.type
_entity_poly.pdbx_seq_one_letter_code
_entity_poly.pdbx_strand_id
1 'polypeptide(L)'
;RVTTGQVIAVERLAGDKGAKVEFASVLLVNKDGEIIAGRDRLSKARVAGEVVRQGRGRKVRVVKFKRRKNYRRHRGHRQAATTVRITKIEV
;
A
#
# COMPACT_ATOMS: atom_id res chain seq x y z
N ARG A 1 2.39 8.89 -3.65
CA ARG A 1 3.75 9.31 -4.04
C ARG A 1 4.75 8.58 -3.16
N VAL A 2 5.90 8.20 -3.70
CA VAL A 2 6.96 7.52 -2.96
C VAL A 2 8.31 8.15 -3.29
N THR A 3 9.24 8.11 -2.35
CA THR A 3 10.65 8.44 -2.57
C THR A 3 11.54 7.27 -2.14
N THR A 4 12.77 7.21 -2.67
CA THR A 4 13.76 6.21 -2.27
C THR A 4 13.99 6.27 -0.75
N GLY A 5 13.97 5.11 -0.08
CA GLY A 5 14.10 4.99 1.37
C GLY A 5 12.80 5.17 2.16
N GLN A 6 11.71 5.62 1.53
CA GLN A 6 10.44 5.83 2.22
C GLN A 6 9.80 4.50 2.64
N VAL A 7 9.20 4.50 3.83
CA VAL A 7 8.38 3.38 4.33
C VAL A 7 6.91 3.72 4.15
N ILE A 8 6.18 2.82 3.47
CA ILE A 8 4.75 2.97 3.20
C ILE A 8 3.98 1.74 3.67
N ALA A 9 2.70 1.93 3.97
CA ALA A 9 1.76 0.85 4.21
C ALA A 9 0.86 0.69 2.99
N VAL A 10 0.81 -0.51 2.44
CA VAL A 10 -0.02 -0.88 1.29
C VAL A 10 -0.98 -2.00 1.67
N GLU A 11 -1.89 -2.33 0.75
CA GLU A 11 -2.78 -3.48 0.89
C GLU A 11 -1.98 -4.77 1.09
N ARG A 12 -2.64 -5.83 1.58
CA ARG A 12 -1.97 -7.12 1.83
C ARG A 12 -1.29 -7.65 0.57
N LEU A 13 0.03 -7.82 0.66
CA LEU A 13 0.85 -8.49 -0.35
C LEU A 13 1.27 -9.89 0.13
N ALA A 14 1.54 -10.79 -0.81
CA ALA A 14 2.15 -12.08 -0.51
C ALA A 14 3.65 -11.90 -0.24
N GLY A 15 4.22 -12.75 0.63
CA GLY A 15 5.64 -12.73 0.99
C GLY A 15 5.90 -12.39 2.45
N ASP A 16 6.94 -12.99 3.00
CA ASP A 16 7.36 -12.79 4.39
C ASP A 16 8.17 -11.51 4.58
N LYS A 17 8.52 -11.23 5.83
CA LYS A 17 9.44 -10.13 6.15
C LYS A 17 10.78 -10.34 5.43
N GLY A 18 11.25 -9.32 4.71
CA GLY A 18 12.45 -9.38 3.89
C GLY A 18 12.21 -9.75 2.42
N ALA A 19 10.97 -10.13 2.05
CA ALA A 19 10.65 -10.42 0.66
C ALA A 19 10.78 -9.15 -0.20
N LYS A 20 11.36 -9.30 -1.40
CA LYS A 20 11.40 -8.25 -2.42
C LYS A 20 10.05 -8.12 -3.10
N VAL A 21 9.62 -6.88 -3.34
CA VAL A 21 8.38 -6.54 -4.03
C VAL A 21 8.70 -5.56 -5.14
N GLU A 22 8.17 -5.82 -6.33
CA GLU A 22 8.24 -4.91 -7.47
C GLU A 22 6.87 -4.36 -7.81
N PHE A 23 6.78 -3.05 -7.99
CA PHE A 23 5.60 -2.37 -8.51
C PHE A 23 5.90 -1.92 -9.95
N ALA A 24 5.32 -2.62 -10.91
CA ALA A 24 5.46 -2.32 -12.33
C ALA A 24 4.48 -1.24 -12.84
N SER A 25 3.41 -0.96 -12.09
CA SER A 25 2.45 0.07 -12.47
C SER A 25 2.86 1.42 -11.89
N VAL A 26 3.65 2.16 -12.67
CA VAL A 26 4.08 3.52 -12.35
C VAL A 26 3.32 4.50 -13.23
N LEU A 27 2.61 5.45 -12.60
CA LEU A 27 1.75 6.40 -13.31
C LEU A 27 2.43 7.73 -13.62
N LEU A 28 3.43 8.10 -12.83
CA LEU A 28 4.15 9.36 -12.96
C LEU A 28 5.50 9.22 -12.26
N VAL A 29 6.55 9.73 -12.90
CA VAL A 29 7.86 9.91 -12.25
C VAL A 29 8.28 11.36 -12.37
N ASN A 30 8.77 11.91 -11.26
CA ASN A 30 9.47 13.19 -11.25
C ASN A 30 10.95 12.91 -11.03
N LYS A 31 11.79 13.29 -12.00
CA LYS A 31 13.25 13.18 -11.91
C LYS A 31 13.82 14.58 -11.96
N ASP A 32 14.23 15.10 -10.81
CA ASP A 32 14.90 16.40 -10.67
C ASP A 32 14.16 17.56 -11.37
N GLY A 33 12.83 17.55 -11.34
CA GLY A 33 11.98 18.58 -11.97
C GLY A 33 11.39 18.18 -13.33
N GLU A 34 11.92 17.16 -13.99
CA GLU A 34 11.34 16.61 -15.22
C GLU A 34 10.19 15.65 -14.87
N ILE A 35 8.99 15.95 -15.39
CA ILE A 35 7.80 15.09 -15.21
C ILE A 35 7.68 14.13 -16.39
N ILE A 36 7.82 12.85 -16.11
CA ILE A 36 7.61 11.76 -17.07
C ILE A 36 6.21 11.18 -16.82
N ALA A 37 5.30 11.39 -17.77
CA ALA A 37 3.89 10.95 -17.69
C ALA A 37 3.44 10.10 -18.90
N GLY A 38 4.30 9.91 -19.90
CA GLY A 38 3.97 9.15 -21.12
C GLY A 38 3.97 7.64 -20.89
N ARG A 39 2.90 6.96 -21.35
CA ARG A 39 2.69 5.50 -21.16
C ARG A 39 3.87 4.65 -21.65
N ASP A 40 4.47 5.03 -22.77
CA ASP A 40 5.60 4.30 -23.36
C ASP A 40 6.87 4.41 -22.52
N ARG A 41 7.16 5.61 -22.00
CA ARG A 41 8.31 5.85 -21.11
C ARG A 41 8.10 5.21 -19.74
N LEU A 42 6.88 5.24 -19.23
CA LEU A 42 6.54 4.65 -17.93
C LEU A 42 6.45 3.12 -17.95
N SER A 43 6.29 2.49 -19.12
CA SER A 43 6.25 1.03 -19.24
C SER A 43 7.53 0.33 -18.75
N LYS A 44 8.67 1.04 -18.77
CA LYS A 44 9.96 0.53 -18.28
C LYS A 44 10.22 0.89 -16.82
N ALA A 45 9.43 1.80 -16.26
CA ALA A 45 9.61 2.25 -14.89
C ALA A 45 9.17 1.18 -13.89
N ARG A 46 9.99 0.96 -12.86
CA ARG A 46 9.73 -0.01 -11.79
C ARG A 46 10.09 0.58 -10.45
N VAL A 47 9.28 0.28 -9.44
CA VAL A 47 9.62 0.59 -8.05
C VAL A 47 9.90 -0.70 -7.31
N ALA A 48 11.13 -0.86 -6.85
CA ALA A 48 11.55 -1.98 -6.02
C ALA A 48 11.48 -1.62 -4.54
N GLY A 49 11.04 -2.57 -3.72
CA GLY A 49 10.98 -2.43 -2.28
C GLY A 49 11.11 -3.76 -1.54
N GLU A 50 11.14 -3.67 -0.22
CA GLU A 50 11.28 -4.81 0.70
C GLU A 50 10.17 -4.78 1.75
N VAL A 51 9.59 -5.94 2.04
CA VAL A 51 8.58 -6.09 3.10
C VAL A 51 9.25 -5.95 4.47
N VAL A 52 8.93 -4.87 5.19
CA VAL A 52 9.40 -4.64 6.55
C VAL A 52 8.55 -5.40 7.57
N ARG A 53 7.23 -5.44 7.35
CA ARG A 53 6.29 -6.08 8.28
C ARG A 53 4.95 -6.39 7.63
N GLN A 54 4.40 -7.55 7.97
CA GLN A 54 3.01 -7.92 7.73
C GLN A 54 2.21 -7.67 9.01
N GLY A 55 1.10 -6.93 8.94
CA GLY A 55 0.35 -6.56 10.14
C GLY A 55 -1.11 -6.26 9.90
N ARG A 56 -1.81 -5.96 11.00
CA ARG A 56 -3.19 -5.49 10.96
C ARG A 56 -3.26 -4.07 11.50
N GLY A 57 -3.99 -3.20 10.81
CA GLY A 57 -4.22 -1.82 11.20
C GLY A 57 -5.02 -1.68 12.50
N ARG A 58 -5.35 -0.44 12.85
CA ARG A 58 -6.18 -0.15 14.02
C ARG A 58 -7.57 -0.80 13.86
N LYS A 59 -8.17 -1.23 14.96
CA LYS A 59 -9.51 -1.85 14.93
C LYS A 59 -10.57 -0.76 14.74
N VAL A 60 -11.29 -0.86 13.63
CA VAL A 60 -12.50 -0.08 13.37
C VAL A 60 -13.67 -0.83 13.99
N ARG A 61 -14.44 -0.17 14.87
CA ARG A 61 -15.64 -0.75 15.48
C ARG A 61 -16.86 -0.33 14.67
N VAL A 62 -17.66 -1.31 14.24
CA VAL A 62 -18.89 -1.10 13.50
C VAL A 62 -20.06 -1.55 14.37
N VAL A 63 -20.99 -0.64 14.61
CA VAL A 63 -22.22 -0.92 15.36
C VAL A 63 -23.40 -0.73 14.42
N LYS A 64 -24.23 -1.77 14.27
CA LYS A 64 -25.50 -1.70 13.55
C LYS A 64 -26.63 -1.76 14.58
N PHE A 65 -27.58 -0.84 14.52
CA PHE A 65 -28.69 -0.77 15.47
C PHE A 65 -29.99 -0.41 14.74
N LYS A 66 -31.10 -1.04 15.13
CA LYS A 66 -32.45 -0.67 14.68
C LYS A 66 -33.34 -0.52 15.91
N ARG A 67 -33.88 0.69 16.10
CA ARG A 67 -34.73 1.04 17.25
C ARG A 67 -36.00 0.18 17.25
N ARG A 68 -36.46 -0.24 18.44
CA ARG A 68 -37.70 -1.03 18.65
C ARG A 68 -37.78 -2.39 17.91
N LYS A 69 -36.66 -2.88 17.35
CA LYS A 69 -36.59 -4.17 16.66
C LYS A 69 -35.71 -5.20 17.38
N ASN A 70 -35.34 -4.94 18.63
CA ASN A 70 -34.36 -5.72 19.41
C ASN A 70 -33.11 -6.10 18.60
N TYR A 71 -32.66 -5.19 17.73
CA TYR A 71 -31.56 -5.44 16.80
C TYR A 71 -30.40 -4.50 17.13
N ARG A 72 -29.31 -5.11 17.63
CA ARG A 72 -28.01 -4.46 17.85
C ARG A 72 -26.92 -5.47 17.50
N ARG A 73 -26.02 -5.11 16.59
CA ARG A 73 -24.84 -5.92 16.24
C ARG A 73 -23.59 -5.10 16.39
N HIS A 74 -22.56 -5.69 17.00
CA HIS A 74 -21.23 -5.12 17.13
C HIS A 74 -20.25 -6.00 16.36
N ARG A 75 -19.46 -5.40 15.46
CA ARG A 75 -18.40 -6.10 14.74
C ARG A 75 -17.16 -5.24 14.66
N GLY A 76 -16.00 -5.83 14.93
CA GLY A 76 -14.71 -5.18 14.65
C GLY A 76 -14.20 -5.53 13.26
N HIS A 77 -13.59 -4.58 12.58
CA HIS A 77 -12.76 -4.81 11.39
C HIS A 77 -11.33 -4.37 11.67
N ARG A 78 -10.35 -5.17 11.23
CA ARG A 78 -8.94 -4.76 11.19
C ARG A 78 -8.42 -5.10 9.81
N GLN A 79 -8.07 -4.06 9.05
CA GLN A 79 -7.50 -4.21 7.72
C GLN A 79 -6.11 -4.84 7.82
N ALA A 80 -5.85 -5.86 7.01
CA ALA A 80 -4.51 -6.38 6.83
C ALA A 80 -3.72 -5.39 5.97
N ALA A 81 -2.47 -5.12 6.33
CA ALA A 81 -1.62 -4.22 5.58
C ALA A 81 -0.20 -4.74 5.60
N THR A 82 0.50 -4.53 4.49
CA THR A 82 1.93 -4.84 4.36
C THR A 82 2.69 -3.53 4.39
N THR A 83 3.65 -3.41 5.31
CA THR A 83 4.58 -2.28 5.37
C THR A 83 5.78 -2.59 4.49
N VAL A 84 6.02 -1.75 3.50
CA VAL A 84 7.09 -1.90 2.51
C VAL A 84 8.02 -0.69 2.58
N ARG A 85 9.32 -0.93 2.54
CA ARG A 85 10.34 0.11 2.36
C ARG A 85 10.74 0.15 0.91
N ILE A 86 10.71 1.32 0.29
CA ILE A 86 11.14 1.51 -1.10
C ILE A 86 12.67 1.54 -1.14
N THR A 87 13.28 0.66 -1.93
CA THR A 87 14.74 0.55 -2.04
C THR A 87 15.25 1.25 -3.29
N LYS A 88 14.54 1.17 -4.41
CA LYS A 88 14.99 1.72 -5.69
C LYS A 88 13.79 2.12 -6.56
N ILE A 89 13.97 3.19 -7.32
CA ILE A 89 13.06 3.63 -8.37
C ILE A 89 13.87 3.60 -9.67
N GLU A 90 13.48 2.74 -10.61
CA GLU A 90 14.06 2.61 -11.93
C GLU A 90 13.11 3.23 -12.95
N VAL A 91 13.64 3.98 -13.92
CA VAL A 91 12.89 4.68 -14.98
C VAL A 91 13.57 4.40 -16.31
#